data_AF-A0A7S0HQA4-F1
#
_entry.id   AF-A0A7S0HQA4-F1
#
_cell.length_a   1.000
_cell.length_b   1.000
_cell.length_c   1.000
_cell.angle_alpha   90.00
_cell.angle_beta   90.00
_cell.angle_gamma   90.00
#
_symmetry.space_group_name_H-M   'P 1'
#
loop_
_entity.id
_entity.type
_entity.pdbx_description
1 polymer ?
#
loop_
_entity_poly.entity_id
_entity_poly.type
_entity_poly.pdbx_seq_one_letter_code
_entity_poly.pdbx_strand_id
1 'polypeptide(L)'
;GAVEESVQLYYSALECSPTMTPYILNLVHTLEVCNRYQEALMISISFCQEQQAMSVGEHYTNGDVADMLKDIEDVFSPAYKLPLSKDPHPGIFKTVVWIPNHGSVICRKGDEKTLVDKGAGASTALPSPAAPAPEASKQKLPPYSSDELDLLALHFTIVKILYVTGALARIPDLVELVEPARRGWDMHLTNIRNEHAYYCCVAQLMVDIPWPFPSCKGEIFVAGDSHCLSTAWQVLLLHGSHVPLVPKLVTGMKCWHLRQESAFFPKNNFYNVMASIPDGASVIFLFGEIDCREGILRAVEKGVYADLDEGIAHTISIYTSALLQLQSQRKWKVFVQPVAPVLNETREVVKLFNKKLKEEVSAIPSMRFLDILDDLLTSDGKFLNPEFEMDGTHMSPKYVRLLEHRLNQFPQ
;
A
#
# COMPACT_ATOMS: atom_id res chain seq x y z
N GLY A 1 2.05 -15.80 -14.15
CA GLY A 1 1.39 -16.95 -13.50
C GLY A 1 0.06 -17.19 -14.16
N ALA A 2 -0.61 -18.31 -13.87
CA ALA A 2 -1.95 -18.63 -14.39
C ALA A 2 -3.05 -17.91 -13.57
N VAL A 3 -3.01 -16.58 -13.56
CA VAL A 3 -3.85 -15.76 -12.66
C VAL A 3 -5.31 -15.72 -13.12
N GLU A 4 -5.58 -15.65 -14.42
CA GLU A 4 -6.95 -15.67 -14.96
C GLU A 4 -7.60 -17.04 -14.77
N GLU A 5 -6.85 -18.12 -14.97
CA GLU A 5 -7.32 -19.48 -14.70
C GLU A 5 -7.60 -19.68 -13.20
N SER A 6 -6.79 -19.06 -12.33
CA SER A 6 -7.04 -19.07 -10.88
C SER A 6 -8.33 -18.34 -10.52
N VAL A 7 -8.65 -17.21 -11.17
CA VAL A 7 -9.93 -16.51 -11.00
C VAL A 7 -11.09 -17.46 -11.34
N GLN A 8 -11.03 -18.14 -12.48
CA GLN A 8 -12.08 -19.08 -12.91
C GLN A 8 -12.27 -20.23 -11.91
N LEU A 9 -11.17 -20.82 -11.42
CA LEU A 9 -11.22 -21.88 -10.43
C LEU A 9 -11.84 -21.43 -9.12
N TYR A 10 -11.51 -20.22 -8.64
CA TYR A 10 -12.11 -19.70 -7.42
C TYR A 10 -13.59 -19.34 -7.57
N TYR A 11 -14.03 -18.87 -8.74
CA TYR A 11 -15.45 -18.74 -9.04
C TYR A 11 -16.17 -20.09 -8.94
N SER A 12 -15.67 -21.12 -9.61
CA SER A 12 -16.26 -22.46 -9.54
C SER A 12 -16.23 -23.03 -8.11
N ALA A 13 -15.18 -22.78 -7.35
CA ALA A 13 -15.09 -23.21 -5.96
C ALA A 13 -16.14 -22.52 -5.07
N LEU A 14 -16.34 -21.21 -5.24
CA LEU A 14 -17.32 -20.43 -4.51
C LEU A 14 -18.76 -20.83 -4.90
N GLU A 15 -19.04 -21.06 -6.18
CA GLU A 15 -20.34 -21.60 -6.63
C GLU A 15 -20.65 -22.96 -5.99
N CYS A 16 -19.65 -23.84 -5.85
CA CYS A 16 -19.82 -25.15 -5.21
C CYS A 16 -19.95 -25.06 -3.69
N SER A 17 -19.45 -23.99 -3.07
CA SER A 17 -19.41 -23.84 -1.61
C SER A 17 -19.49 -22.35 -1.23
N PRO A 18 -20.68 -21.73 -1.34
CA PRO A 18 -20.86 -20.27 -1.28
C PRO A 18 -20.61 -19.66 0.09
N THR A 19 -20.53 -20.48 1.14
CA THR A 19 -20.26 -20.04 2.52
C THR A 19 -18.78 -20.13 2.90
N MET A 20 -17.91 -20.62 2.01
CA MET A 20 -16.50 -20.84 2.32
C MET A 20 -15.69 -19.54 2.22
N THR A 21 -15.42 -18.92 3.36
CA THR A 21 -14.60 -17.69 3.45
C THR A 21 -13.26 -17.76 2.74
N PRO A 22 -12.48 -18.87 2.82
CA PRO A 22 -11.20 -18.94 2.11
C PRO A 22 -11.36 -18.80 0.59
N TYR A 23 -12.47 -19.28 0.00
CA TYR A 23 -12.67 -19.21 -1.45
C TYR A 23 -12.95 -17.78 -1.91
N ILE A 24 -13.82 -17.05 -1.21
CA ILE A 24 -14.07 -15.64 -1.53
C ILE A 24 -12.81 -14.78 -1.28
N LEU A 25 -12.10 -15.00 -0.17
CA LEU A 25 -10.88 -14.25 0.14
C LEU A 25 -9.83 -14.41 -0.96
N ASN A 26 -9.54 -15.66 -1.37
CA ASN A 26 -8.56 -15.92 -2.42
C ASN A 26 -9.04 -15.45 -3.81
N LEU A 27 -10.35 -15.50 -4.10
CA LEU A 27 -10.91 -14.92 -5.31
C LEU A 27 -10.65 -13.41 -5.36
N VAL A 28 -10.93 -12.70 -4.27
CA VAL A 28 -10.71 -11.26 -4.14
C VAL A 28 -9.24 -10.92 -4.33
N HIS A 29 -8.31 -11.63 -3.66
CA HIS A 29 -6.86 -11.42 -3.86
C HIS A 29 -6.42 -11.66 -5.30
N THR A 30 -6.99 -12.67 -5.96
CA THR A 30 -6.65 -12.96 -7.37
C THR A 30 -7.18 -11.87 -8.30
N LEU A 31 -8.39 -11.34 -8.03
CA LEU A 31 -8.93 -10.20 -8.76
C LEU A 31 -8.10 -8.91 -8.54
N GLU A 32 -7.58 -8.67 -7.33
CA GLU A 32 -6.63 -7.58 -7.07
C GLU A 32 -5.34 -7.73 -7.91
N VAL A 33 -4.80 -8.95 -8.01
CA VAL A 33 -3.66 -9.26 -8.88
C VAL A 33 -3.99 -8.96 -10.36
N CYS A 34 -5.23 -9.17 -10.77
CA CYS A 34 -5.73 -8.80 -12.10
C CYS A 34 -6.08 -7.31 -12.25
N ASN A 35 -5.90 -6.48 -11.21
CA ASN A 35 -6.32 -5.08 -11.18
C ASN A 35 -7.84 -4.90 -11.44
N ARG A 36 -8.66 -5.89 -11.07
CA ARG A 36 -10.13 -5.94 -11.21
C ARG A 36 -10.82 -5.52 -9.92
N TYR A 37 -10.45 -4.34 -9.38
CA TYR A 37 -10.91 -3.87 -8.07
C TYR A 37 -12.42 -3.68 -7.95
N GLN A 38 -13.09 -3.22 -9.01
CA GLN A 38 -14.55 -3.09 -9.05
C GLN A 38 -15.20 -4.44 -8.75
N GLU A 39 -14.80 -5.47 -9.49
CA GLU A 39 -15.35 -6.81 -9.35
C GLU A 39 -15.01 -7.44 -8.00
N ALA A 40 -13.76 -7.26 -7.55
CA ALA A 40 -13.31 -7.70 -6.24
C ALA A 40 -14.16 -7.11 -5.10
N LEU A 41 -14.52 -5.82 -5.19
CA LEU A 41 -15.40 -5.19 -4.22
C LEU A 41 -16.83 -5.70 -4.34
N MET A 42 -17.39 -5.74 -5.55
CA MET A 42 -18.80 -6.15 -5.74
C MET A 42 -19.07 -7.57 -5.27
N ILE A 43 -18.14 -8.51 -5.53
CA ILE A 43 -18.30 -9.88 -5.05
C ILE A 43 -18.15 -9.99 -3.53
N SER A 44 -17.28 -9.16 -2.93
CA SER A 44 -17.17 -9.08 -1.47
C SER A 44 -18.46 -8.55 -0.84
N ILE A 45 -19.07 -7.52 -1.44
CA ILE A 45 -20.36 -6.96 -0.98
C ILE A 45 -21.47 -8.01 -1.11
N SER A 46 -21.56 -8.71 -2.26
CA SER A 46 -22.56 -9.77 -2.47
C SER A 46 -22.40 -10.89 -1.44
N PHE A 47 -21.16 -11.34 -1.18
CA PHE A 47 -20.87 -12.33 -0.15
C PHE A 47 -21.34 -11.86 1.24
N CYS A 48 -21.05 -10.61 1.61
CA CYS A 48 -21.50 -10.06 2.89
C CYS A 48 -23.04 -9.97 2.97
N GLN A 49 -23.70 -9.62 1.87
CA GLN A 49 -25.17 -9.53 1.78
C GLN A 49 -25.87 -10.88 1.85
N GLU A 50 -25.27 -11.93 1.29
CA GLU A 50 -25.82 -13.29 1.29
C GLU A 50 -25.53 -14.00 2.61
N GLN A 51 -24.34 -13.77 3.19
CA GLN A 51 -23.87 -14.43 4.41
C GLN A 51 -23.95 -13.51 5.64
N GLN A 52 -25.05 -12.77 5.81
CA GLN A 52 -25.17 -11.68 6.80
C GLN A 52 -24.90 -12.11 8.24
N ALA A 53 -25.23 -13.36 8.58
CA ALA A 53 -25.11 -13.88 9.95
C ALA A 53 -23.67 -14.28 10.34
N MET A 54 -22.74 -14.37 9.38
CA MET A 54 -21.33 -14.63 9.71
C MET A 54 -20.76 -13.44 10.47
N SER A 55 -20.03 -13.72 11.55
CA SER A 55 -19.48 -12.70 12.44
C SER A 55 -17.99 -12.90 12.66
N VAL A 56 -17.31 -11.86 13.14
CA VAL A 56 -15.96 -11.96 13.70
C VAL A 56 -16.08 -11.82 15.22
N GLY A 57 -16.07 -12.94 15.93
CA GLY A 57 -16.40 -12.99 17.35
C GLY A 57 -17.79 -12.39 17.63
N GLU A 58 -17.89 -11.67 18.75
CA GLU A 58 -19.08 -10.91 19.16
C GLU A 58 -19.06 -9.44 18.70
N HIS A 59 -18.12 -9.08 17.82
CA HIS A 59 -17.87 -7.66 17.49
C HIS A 59 -18.82 -7.10 16.44
N TYR A 60 -18.93 -7.79 15.30
CA TYR A 60 -19.73 -7.35 14.17
C TYR A 60 -19.99 -8.52 13.20
N THR A 61 -20.89 -8.29 12.25
CA THR A 61 -21.34 -9.25 11.25
C THR A 61 -21.07 -8.78 9.82
N ASN A 62 -21.15 -9.71 8.87
CA ASN A 62 -21.19 -9.40 7.45
C ASN A 62 -22.35 -8.48 7.08
N GLY A 63 -23.50 -8.61 7.77
CA GLY A 63 -24.64 -7.70 7.59
C GLY A 63 -24.27 -6.25 7.84
N ASP A 64 -23.50 -5.98 8.91
CA ASP A 64 -23.03 -4.63 9.25
C ASP A 64 -22.12 -4.05 8.16
N VAL A 65 -21.21 -4.88 7.61
CA VAL A 65 -20.32 -4.48 6.51
C VAL A 65 -21.09 -4.24 5.22
N ALA A 66 -22.02 -5.13 4.87
CA ALA A 66 -22.87 -5.00 3.70
C ALA A 66 -23.71 -3.71 3.76
N ASP A 67 -24.28 -3.38 4.92
CA ASP A 67 -25.08 -2.17 5.09
C ASP A 67 -24.27 -0.88 4.90
N MET A 68 -22.98 -0.88 5.26
CA MET A 68 -22.09 0.27 5.03
C MET A 68 -21.71 0.47 3.56
N LEU A 69 -21.74 -0.59 2.77
CA LEU A 69 -21.21 -0.62 1.39
C LEU A 69 -22.30 -0.77 0.32
N LYS A 70 -23.56 -1.04 0.69
CA LYS A 70 -24.67 -1.34 -0.23
C LYS A 70 -24.94 -0.28 -1.30
N ASP A 71 -24.57 0.97 -1.04
CA ASP A 71 -24.79 2.07 -1.98
C ASP A 71 -23.64 2.24 -3.00
N ILE A 72 -22.60 1.38 -2.96
CA ILE A 72 -21.48 1.45 -3.91
C ILE A 72 -21.82 0.63 -5.15
N GLU A 73 -22.12 1.32 -6.26
CA GLU A 73 -22.30 0.68 -7.57
C GLU A 73 -21.01 0.71 -8.41
N ASP A 74 -20.23 1.78 -8.29
CA ASP A 74 -18.93 1.97 -8.96
C ASP A 74 -17.91 2.55 -7.98
N VAL A 75 -16.90 1.74 -7.63
CA VAL A 75 -15.86 2.10 -6.66
C VAL A 75 -14.99 3.27 -7.15
N PHE A 76 -14.95 3.51 -8.47
CA PHE A 76 -14.19 4.62 -9.05
C PHE A 76 -15.01 5.91 -9.18
N SER A 77 -16.30 5.86 -8.82
CA SER A 77 -17.19 7.01 -8.91
C SER A 77 -16.66 8.20 -8.12
N PRO A 78 -16.65 9.42 -8.71
CA PRO A 78 -16.31 10.64 -7.98
C PRO A 78 -17.14 10.87 -6.73
N ALA A 79 -18.33 10.25 -6.61
CA ALA A 79 -19.20 10.36 -5.44
C ALA A 79 -18.60 9.77 -4.16
N TYR A 80 -17.69 8.80 -4.27
CA TYR A 80 -17.03 8.17 -3.11
C TYR A 80 -15.60 8.68 -2.87
N LYS A 81 -15.08 9.50 -3.80
CA LYS A 81 -13.88 10.31 -3.55
C LYS A 81 -14.18 11.35 -2.48
N LEU A 82 -13.15 11.82 -1.77
CA LEU A 82 -13.32 12.84 -0.72
C LEU A 82 -14.13 14.02 -1.26
N PRO A 83 -15.22 14.42 -0.58
CA PRO A 83 -16.06 15.49 -1.07
C PRO A 83 -15.24 16.79 -1.16
N LEU A 84 -15.40 17.48 -2.30
CA LEU A 84 -14.89 18.83 -2.55
C LEU A 84 -15.55 19.90 -1.64
N SER A 85 -16.49 19.49 -0.79
CA SER A 85 -17.34 20.34 0.03
C SER A 85 -16.69 20.71 1.36
N LYS A 86 -16.97 21.93 1.84
CA LYS A 86 -16.66 22.37 3.21
C LYS A 86 -17.56 21.70 4.25
N ASP A 87 -18.73 21.24 3.83
CA ASP A 87 -19.68 20.48 4.64
C ASP A 87 -19.45 18.99 4.37
N PRO A 88 -18.83 18.25 5.29
CA PRO A 88 -18.39 16.88 5.04
C PRO A 88 -19.56 15.90 4.98
N HIS A 89 -19.30 14.77 4.34
CA HIS A 89 -20.08 13.56 4.55
C HIS A 89 -20.05 13.19 6.05
N PRO A 90 -21.18 12.79 6.67
CA PRO A 90 -21.24 12.50 8.12
C PRO A 90 -20.14 11.56 8.64
N GLY A 91 -19.72 10.58 7.83
CA GLY A 91 -18.64 9.63 8.16
C GLY A 91 -17.22 10.21 8.17
N ILE A 92 -16.97 11.35 7.53
CA ILE A 92 -15.63 11.99 7.46
C ILE A 92 -15.27 12.72 8.77
N PHE A 93 -16.27 13.10 9.56
CA PHE A 93 -16.05 13.68 10.90
C PHE A 93 -15.61 12.66 11.94
N LYS A 94 -15.80 11.36 11.67
CA LYS A 94 -15.25 10.31 12.51
C LYS A 94 -13.75 10.35 12.32
N THR A 95 -13.08 10.83 13.35
CA THR A 95 -11.62 10.89 13.38
C THR A 95 -11.16 9.46 13.17
N VAL A 96 -10.48 9.15 12.06
CA VAL A 96 -9.81 7.84 11.96
C VAL A 96 -8.76 7.88 13.04
N VAL A 97 -8.99 7.05 14.05
CA VAL A 97 -8.16 6.96 15.22
C VAL A 97 -7.29 5.74 15.02
N TRP A 98 -6.02 5.94 14.65
CA TRP A 98 -5.11 4.80 14.61
C TRP A 98 -4.83 4.32 16.02
N ILE A 99 -5.04 3.03 16.24
CA ILE A 99 -4.71 2.37 17.50
C ILE A 99 -3.58 1.38 17.21
N PRO A 100 -2.35 1.66 17.65
CA PRO A 100 -1.27 0.68 17.63
C PRO A 100 -1.70 -0.65 18.25
N ASN A 101 -1.16 -1.78 17.77
CA ASN A 101 -1.47 -3.11 18.32
C ASN A 101 -1.39 -3.14 19.86
N HIS A 102 -0.36 -2.48 20.38
CA HIS A 102 -0.13 -2.23 21.78
C HIS A 102 0.07 -0.73 21.95
N GLY A 103 -0.75 -0.02 22.73
CA GLY A 103 -0.47 1.37 23.08
C GLY A 103 -1.64 2.35 23.11
N SER A 104 -1.25 3.62 23.25
CA SER A 104 -2.16 4.77 23.30
C SER A 104 -2.69 5.13 21.92
N VAL A 105 -3.87 5.73 21.95
CA VAL A 105 -4.69 6.06 20.80
C VAL A 105 -4.12 7.29 20.08
N ILE A 106 -3.91 7.21 18.76
CA ILE A 106 -3.45 8.34 17.94
C ILE A 106 -4.65 8.97 17.25
N CYS A 107 -5.06 10.14 17.73
CA CYS A 107 -6.06 10.98 17.09
C CYS A 107 -5.38 12.17 16.39
N ARG A 108 -5.85 12.53 15.19
CA ARG A 108 -5.55 13.83 14.59
C ARG A 108 -6.85 14.55 14.28
N LYS A 109 -7.12 15.62 15.03
CA LYS A 109 -8.25 16.52 14.81
C LYS A 109 -7.69 17.83 14.30
N GLY A 110 -7.70 18.04 12.98
CA GLY A 110 -7.09 19.23 12.36
C GLY A 110 -5.56 19.28 12.52
N ASP A 111 -4.99 20.49 12.59
CA ASP A 111 -3.54 20.73 12.69
C ASP A 111 -2.91 20.28 14.02
N GLU A 112 -3.71 19.88 15.01
CA GLU A 112 -3.22 19.42 16.32
C GLU A 112 -3.22 17.88 16.42
N LYS A 113 -2.04 17.31 16.70
CA LYS A 113 -1.91 15.94 17.19
C LYS A 113 -2.17 15.93 18.70
N THR A 114 -3.28 15.35 19.14
CA THR A 114 -3.50 15.03 20.55
C THR A 114 -3.21 13.56 20.77
N LEU A 115 -2.12 13.25 21.49
CA LEU A 115 -1.93 11.94 22.09
C LEU A 115 -2.93 11.82 23.26
N VAL A 116 -3.88 10.91 23.18
CA VAL A 116 -4.72 10.60 24.34
C VAL A 116 -3.89 9.73 25.26
N ASP A 117 -3.32 10.36 26.28
CA ASP A 117 -2.32 9.80 27.17
C ASP A 117 -2.88 8.62 28.00
N LYS A 118 -2.24 7.45 27.90
CA LYS A 118 -2.01 6.50 29.02
C LYS A 118 -1.05 5.39 28.59
N GLY A 119 0.23 5.57 28.92
CA GLY A 119 1.24 4.52 29.00
C GLY A 119 2.47 4.81 28.15
N ALA A 120 3.53 5.31 28.80
CA ALA A 120 4.84 5.49 28.19
C ALA A 120 5.45 4.14 27.78
N GLY A 121 5.88 4.01 26.53
CA GLY A 121 6.73 2.90 26.05
C GLY A 121 6.18 2.04 24.90
N ALA A 122 5.04 2.39 24.30
CA ALA A 122 4.48 1.62 23.20
C ALA A 122 5.00 2.07 21.83
N SER A 123 5.66 1.17 21.09
CA SER A 123 6.01 1.37 19.69
C SER A 123 4.74 1.36 18.82
N THR A 124 4.60 2.35 17.94
CA THR A 124 3.53 2.40 16.94
C THR A 124 3.81 1.51 15.73
N ALA A 125 5.06 1.07 15.57
CA ALA A 125 5.50 0.23 14.48
C ALA A 125 4.99 -1.21 14.64
N LEU A 126 4.53 -1.80 13.54
CA LEU A 126 4.39 -3.25 13.48
C LEU A 126 5.78 -3.86 13.75
N PRO A 127 5.88 -4.94 14.55
CA PRO A 127 7.14 -5.66 14.67
C PRO A 127 7.61 -6.01 13.26
N SER A 128 8.85 -5.69 12.92
CA SER A 128 9.46 -6.18 11.67
C SER A 128 9.24 -7.69 11.61
N PRO A 129 8.94 -8.28 10.44
CA PRO A 129 8.92 -9.74 10.28
C PRO A 129 10.23 -10.42 10.73
N ALA A 130 11.32 -9.65 10.83
CA ALA A 130 12.63 -10.08 11.33
C ALA A 130 12.85 -9.81 12.84
N ALA A 131 11.93 -9.12 13.52
CA ALA A 131 12.02 -8.92 14.97
C ALA A 131 11.81 -10.26 15.68
N PRO A 132 12.60 -10.59 16.72
CA PRO A 132 12.40 -11.80 17.49
C PRO A 132 10.98 -11.80 18.07
N ALA A 133 10.23 -12.87 17.79
CA ALA A 133 8.88 -13.01 18.30
C ALA A 133 8.91 -12.90 19.84
N PRO A 134 7.95 -12.20 20.46
CA PRO A 134 7.86 -12.17 21.92
C PRO A 134 7.78 -13.59 22.46
N GLU A 135 8.33 -13.82 23.66
CA GLU A 135 8.23 -15.11 24.37
C GLU A 135 6.77 -15.61 24.33
N ALA A 136 6.58 -16.90 24.02
CA ALA A 136 5.24 -17.47 23.78
C ALA A 136 4.24 -17.20 24.93
N SER A 137 4.73 -17.06 26.16
CA SER A 137 3.93 -16.73 27.36
C SER A 137 3.38 -15.29 27.39
N LYS A 138 3.83 -14.41 26.49
CA LYS A 138 3.41 -13.00 26.39
C LYS A 138 2.57 -12.71 25.14
N GLN A 139 2.43 -13.68 24.23
CA GLN A 139 1.66 -13.52 23.00
C GLN A 139 0.16 -13.52 23.30
N LYS A 140 -0.57 -12.58 22.71
CA LYS A 140 -2.02 -12.48 22.78
C LYS A 140 -2.60 -12.83 21.41
N LEU A 141 -2.77 -14.12 21.14
CA LEU A 141 -3.46 -14.55 19.92
C LEU A 141 -4.97 -14.29 20.03
N PRO A 142 -5.64 -13.90 18.93
CA PRO A 142 -7.07 -13.68 18.95
C PRO A 142 -7.84 -14.99 19.20
N PRO A 143 -9.00 -14.96 19.88
CA PRO A 143 -9.82 -16.13 20.18
C PRO A 143 -10.73 -16.51 19.00
N TYR A 144 -10.27 -16.34 17.76
CA TYR A 144 -11.06 -16.55 16.55
C TYR A 144 -10.72 -17.88 15.89
N SER A 145 -11.74 -18.51 15.31
CA SER A 145 -11.56 -19.67 14.42
C SER A 145 -10.86 -19.27 13.11
N SER A 146 -10.42 -20.26 12.33
CA SER A 146 -9.81 -20.00 11.01
C SER A 146 -10.77 -19.27 10.08
N ASP A 147 -12.05 -19.64 10.07
CA ASP A 147 -13.05 -19.02 9.20
C ASP A 147 -13.33 -17.57 9.60
N GLU A 148 -13.36 -17.27 10.91
CA GLU A 148 -13.48 -15.89 11.42
C GLU A 148 -12.24 -15.05 11.11
N LEU A 149 -11.04 -15.63 11.18
CA LEU A 149 -9.82 -14.95 10.76
C LEU A 149 -9.86 -14.61 9.27
N ASP A 150 -10.18 -15.58 8.42
CA ASP A 150 -10.29 -15.35 6.97
C ASP A 150 -11.38 -14.31 6.65
N LEU A 151 -12.45 -14.26 7.46
CA LEU A 151 -13.51 -13.27 7.32
C LEU A 151 -13.01 -11.87 7.69
N LEU A 152 -12.27 -11.74 8.80
CA LEU A 152 -11.59 -10.51 9.17
C LEU A 152 -10.58 -10.08 8.09
N ALA A 153 -9.87 -11.03 7.47
CA ALA A 153 -8.94 -10.77 6.37
C ALA A 153 -9.66 -10.22 5.12
N LEU A 154 -10.85 -10.74 4.80
CA LEU A 154 -11.70 -10.23 3.73
C LEU A 154 -12.07 -8.76 4.01
N HIS A 155 -12.50 -8.46 5.24
CA HIS A 155 -12.85 -7.10 5.65
C HIS A 155 -11.64 -6.13 5.62
N PHE A 156 -10.46 -6.58 6.03
CA PHE A 156 -9.21 -5.83 5.86
C PHE A 156 -8.88 -5.58 4.38
N THR A 157 -9.12 -6.57 3.53
CA THR A 157 -8.90 -6.45 2.08
C THR A 157 -9.88 -5.46 1.45
N ILE A 158 -11.14 -5.41 1.88
CA ILE A 158 -12.10 -4.39 1.44
C ILE A 158 -11.58 -2.98 1.77
N VAL A 159 -11.08 -2.74 2.99
CA VAL A 159 -10.50 -1.44 3.37
C VAL A 159 -9.33 -1.05 2.45
N LYS A 160 -8.45 -2.00 2.15
CA LYS A 160 -7.35 -1.81 1.18
C LYS A 160 -7.89 -1.45 -0.21
N ILE A 161 -8.90 -2.16 -0.71
CA ILE A 161 -9.50 -1.89 -2.03
C ILE A 161 -10.06 -0.47 -2.07
N LEU A 162 -10.88 -0.08 -1.09
CA LEU A 162 -11.45 1.27 -1.01
C LEU A 162 -10.38 2.35 -1.01
N TYR A 163 -9.26 2.11 -0.32
CA TYR A 163 -8.14 3.04 -0.30
C TYR A 163 -7.44 3.12 -1.65
N VAL A 164 -7.12 1.99 -2.29
CA VAL A 164 -6.40 1.99 -3.58
C VAL A 164 -7.24 2.58 -4.71
N THR A 165 -8.57 2.47 -4.66
CA THR A 165 -9.48 3.01 -5.68
C THR A 165 -9.89 4.46 -5.43
N GLY A 166 -9.70 4.95 -4.21
CA GLY A 166 -10.01 6.33 -3.82
C GLY A 166 -11.42 6.52 -3.27
N ALA A 167 -12.13 5.44 -2.92
CA ALA A 167 -13.42 5.45 -2.22
C ALA A 167 -13.26 5.78 -0.72
N LEU A 168 -12.51 6.84 -0.42
CA LEU A 168 -12.00 7.17 0.91
C LEU A 168 -13.10 7.52 1.91
N ALA A 169 -14.24 8.04 1.45
CA ALA A 169 -15.33 8.48 2.32
C ALA A 169 -15.98 7.34 3.13
N ARG A 170 -15.78 6.08 2.72
CA ARG A 170 -16.35 4.88 3.35
C ARG A 170 -15.43 4.23 4.38
N ILE A 171 -14.13 4.56 4.34
CA ILE A 171 -13.12 3.92 5.17
C ILE A 171 -13.31 4.22 6.67
N PRO A 172 -13.62 5.46 7.12
CA PRO A 172 -13.72 5.74 8.56
C PRO A 172 -14.77 4.88 9.29
N ASP A 173 -15.96 4.73 8.71
CA ASP A 173 -17.03 3.91 9.29
C ASP A 173 -16.63 2.43 9.37
N LEU A 174 -16.00 1.91 8.31
CA LEU A 174 -15.54 0.52 8.26
C LEU A 174 -14.38 0.26 9.24
N VAL A 175 -13.46 1.23 9.39
CA VAL A 175 -12.39 1.14 10.39
C VAL A 175 -12.96 1.11 11.81
N GLU A 176 -13.93 1.98 12.13
CA GLU A 176 -14.59 1.99 13.44
C GLU A 176 -15.29 0.66 13.77
N LEU A 177 -15.93 0.03 12.76
CA LEU A 177 -16.58 -1.27 12.90
C LEU A 177 -15.58 -2.41 13.15
N VAL A 178 -14.47 -2.43 12.40
CA VAL A 178 -13.53 -3.55 12.38
C VAL A 178 -12.49 -3.48 13.50
N GLU A 179 -12.08 -2.28 13.92
CA GLU A 179 -11.02 -2.08 14.93
C GLU A 179 -11.21 -2.87 16.23
N PRO A 180 -12.43 -2.97 16.82
CA PRO A 180 -12.66 -3.74 18.04
C PRO A 180 -12.27 -5.22 17.94
N ALA A 181 -12.41 -5.84 16.76
CA ALA A 181 -12.01 -7.23 16.55
C ALA A 181 -10.49 -7.40 16.38
N ARG A 182 -9.79 -6.35 15.95
CA ARG A 182 -8.33 -6.39 15.73
C ARG A 182 -7.54 -6.02 16.98
N ARG A 183 -7.98 -4.99 17.70
CA ARG A 183 -7.19 -4.30 18.73
C ARG A 183 -6.79 -5.24 19.88
N GLY A 184 -5.52 -5.15 20.29
CA GLY A 184 -4.99 -5.85 21.46
C GLY A 184 -4.54 -7.29 21.20
N TRP A 185 -4.66 -7.75 19.95
CA TRP A 185 -4.22 -9.07 19.51
C TRP A 185 -2.96 -9.00 18.65
N ASP A 186 -2.12 -10.02 18.75
CA ASP A 186 -0.91 -10.20 17.95
C ASP A 186 -1.25 -10.77 16.56
N MET A 187 -2.06 -10.03 15.80
CA MET A 187 -2.55 -10.45 14.46
C MET A 187 -1.42 -10.78 13.48
N HIS A 188 -0.24 -10.20 13.65
CA HIS A 188 0.96 -10.50 12.85
C HIS A 188 1.47 -11.94 12.99
N LEU A 189 1.04 -12.68 14.02
CA LEU A 189 1.34 -14.09 14.24
C LEU A 189 0.30 -15.05 13.65
N THR A 190 -0.77 -14.53 13.05
CA THR A 190 -1.84 -15.32 12.42
C THR A 190 -1.59 -15.53 10.92
N ASN A 191 -2.45 -16.33 10.27
CA ASN A 191 -2.44 -16.52 8.82
C ASN A 191 -2.82 -15.25 8.04
N ILE A 192 -3.53 -14.30 8.67
CA ILE A 192 -4.04 -13.06 8.04
C ILE A 192 -3.11 -11.86 8.23
N ARG A 193 -1.86 -12.11 8.59
CA ARG A 193 -0.85 -11.09 8.92
C ARG A 193 -0.63 -10.07 7.79
N ASN A 194 -0.81 -10.47 6.53
CA ASN A 194 -0.55 -9.62 5.38
C ASN A 194 -1.70 -8.62 5.17
N GLU A 195 -2.94 -9.10 5.21
CA GLU A 195 -4.16 -8.30 5.11
C GLU A 195 -4.21 -7.33 6.30
N HIS A 196 -3.89 -7.82 7.49
CA HIS A 196 -3.71 -7.00 8.68
C HIS A 196 -2.67 -5.88 8.47
N ALA A 197 -1.49 -6.18 7.91
CA ALA A 197 -0.47 -5.17 7.68
C ALA A 197 -0.95 -4.06 6.71
N TYR A 198 -1.63 -4.43 5.63
CA TYR A 198 -2.22 -3.46 4.70
C TYR A 198 -3.30 -2.62 5.37
N TYR A 199 -4.21 -3.25 6.12
CA TYR A 199 -5.24 -2.54 6.87
C TYR A 199 -4.64 -1.52 7.85
N CYS A 200 -3.65 -1.93 8.65
CA CYS A 200 -2.97 -1.06 9.61
C CYS A 200 -2.26 0.11 8.91
N CYS A 201 -1.62 -0.14 7.77
CA CYS A 201 -0.99 0.91 6.97
C CYS A 201 -2.06 1.92 6.47
N VAL A 202 -3.13 1.43 5.86
CA VAL A 202 -4.24 2.28 5.38
C VAL A 202 -4.88 3.08 6.50
N ALA A 203 -5.22 2.45 7.63
CA ALA A 203 -5.85 3.12 8.77
C ALA A 203 -4.96 4.25 9.33
N GLN A 204 -3.64 4.06 9.35
CA GLN A 204 -2.68 5.12 9.71
C GLN A 204 -2.64 6.25 8.68
N LEU A 205 -2.60 5.91 7.39
CA LEU A 205 -2.48 6.88 6.30
C LEU A 205 -3.73 7.74 6.13
N MET A 206 -4.92 7.22 6.46
CA MET A 206 -6.17 7.98 6.43
C MET A 206 -6.11 9.26 7.28
N VAL A 207 -5.26 9.30 8.31
CA VAL A 207 -5.07 10.44 9.21
C VAL A 207 -4.32 11.60 8.53
N ASP A 208 -3.58 11.32 7.47
CA ASP A 208 -2.75 12.28 6.72
C ASP A 208 -3.41 12.75 5.42
N ILE A 209 -4.62 12.29 5.12
CA ILE A 209 -5.34 12.66 3.90
C ILE A 209 -5.74 14.15 3.95
N PRO A 210 -5.45 14.95 2.91
CA PRO A 210 -5.79 16.37 2.89
C PRO A 210 -7.30 16.61 3.04
N TRP A 211 -7.66 17.52 3.94
CA TRP A 211 -9.04 17.93 4.17
C TRP A 211 -9.17 19.45 4.43
N PRO A 212 -10.11 20.16 3.77
CA PRO A 212 -10.94 19.69 2.66
C PRO A 212 -10.10 19.30 1.44
N PHE A 213 -10.55 18.31 0.68
CA PHE A 213 -9.82 17.89 -0.51
C PHE A 213 -9.86 19.01 -1.56
N PRO A 214 -8.70 19.51 -2.03
CA PRO A 214 -8.67 20.67 -2.90
C PRO A 214 -9.17 20.34 -4.31
N SER A 215 -9.68 21.37 -5.00
CA SER A 215 -9.93 21.27 -6.45
C SER A 215 -8.60 21.04 -7.18
N CYS A 216 -8.54 19.97 -7.95
CA CYS A 216 -7.33 19.45 -8.58
C CYS A 216 -7.36 19.62 -10.10
N LYS A 217 -6.18 19.74 -10.71
CA LYS A 217 -5.97 19.78 -12.17
C LYS A 217 -4.96 18.72 -12.59
N GLY A 218 -5.42 17.76 -13.39
CA GLY A 218 -4.59 16.62 -13.79
C GLY A 218 -4.32 15.67 -12.63
N GLU A 219 -3.46 14.68 -12.86
CA GLU A 219 -3.11 13.62 -11.92
C GLU A 219 -1.65 13.21 -12.14
N ILE A 220 -0.96 12.77 -11.09
CA ILE A 220 0.30 12.02 -11.20
C ILE A 220 0.04 10.63 -10.63
N PHE A 221 0.36 9.60 -11.40
CA PHE A 221 0.21 8.22 -10.96
C PHE A 221 1.49 7.77 -10.24
N VAL A 222 1.34 7.15 -9.07
CA VAL A 222 2.48 6.60 -8.31
C VAL A 222 2.41 5.08 -8.36
N ALA A 223 3.21 4.50 -9.24
CA ALA A 223 3.35 3.06 -9.40
C ALA A 223 4.43 2.53 -8.45
N GLY A 224 4.04 1.64 -7.54
CA GLY A 224 4.99 1.07 -6.59
C GLY A 224 4.45 -0.19 -5.92
N ASP A 225 5.27 -0.76 -5.05
CA ASP A 225 4.81 -1.75 -4.08
C ASP A 225 4.00 -1.06 -2.96
N SER A 226 3.94 -1.62 -1.75
CA SER A 226 3.19 -1.01 -0.66
C SER A 226 3.69 0.39 -0.28
N HIS A 227 4.91 0.78 -0.64
CA HIS A 227 5.43 2.13 -0.38
C HIS A 227 4.73 3.24 -1.18
N CYS A 228 4.01 2.92 -2.27
CA CYS A 228 3.21 3.93 -2.96
C CYS A 228 2.02 4.41 -2.12
N LEU A 229 1.56 3.60 -1.14
CA LEU A 229 0.42 3.94 -0.29
C LEU A 229 0.70 5.21 0.54
N SER A 230 1.94 5.42 0.98
CA SER A 230 2.32 6.64 1.71
C SER A 230 2.12 7.94 0.91
N THR A 231 2.07 7.86 -0.42
CA THR A 231 1.79 9.03 -1.28
C THR A 231 0.34 9.11 -1.71
N ALA A 232 -0.43 8.04 -1.51
CA ALA A 232 -1.75 7.90 -2.08
C ALA A 232 -2.67 9.04 -1.62
N TRP A 233 -3.28 9.69 -2.60
CA TRP A 233 -4.26 10.77 -2.43
C TRP A 233 -3.72 12.00 -1.71
N GLN A 234 -2.40 12.11 -1.54
CA GLN A 234 -1.76 13.36 -1.19
C GLN A 234 -1.86 14.31 -2.37
N VAL A 235 -1.86 15.62 -2.09
CA VAL A 235 -1.98 16.65 -3.12
C VAL A 235 -0.73 17.51 -3.12
N LEU A 236 -0.13 17.63 -4.30
CA LEU A 236 1.01 18.48 -4.57
C LEU A 236 0.55 19.84 -5.08
N LEU A 237 1.22 20.92 -4.70
CA LEU A 237 1.14 22.22 -5.35
C LEU A 237 2.24 22.33 -6.42
N LEU A 238 1.89 21.97 -7.65
CA LEU A 238 2.80 22.02 -8.79
C LEU A 238 2.53 23.24 -9.65
N HIS A 239 3.50 24.15 -9.73
CA HIS A 239 3.44 25.37 -10.53
C HIS A 239 2.12 26.15 -10.37
N GLY A 240 1.63 26.24 -9.12
CA GLY A 240 0.39 26.94 -8.77
C GLY A 240 -0.90 26.15 -8.97
N SER A 241 -0.84 24.87 -9.34
CA SER A 241 -2.01 23.97 -9.45
C SER A 241 -1.91 22.81 -8.48
N HIS A 242 -3.04 22.45 -7.86
CA HIS A 242 -3.14 21.24 -7.06
C HIS A 242 -3.21 20.00 -7.95
N VAL A 243 -2.34 19.03 -7.70
CA VAL A 243 -2.24 17.78 -8.46
C VAL A 243 -2.24 16.60 -7.47
N PRO A 244 -3.22 15.70 -7.53
CA PRO A 244 -3.31 14.56 -6.65
C PRO A 244 -2.36 13.46 -7.11
N LEU A 245 -1.83 12.72 -6.14
CA LEU A 245 -1.07 11.50 -6.34
C LEU A 245 -2.01 10.30 -6.30
N VAL A 246 -2.15 9.61 -7.43
CA VAL A 246 -3.05 8.45 -7.59
C VAL A 246 -2.25 7.16 -7.44
N PRO A 247 -2.50 6.33 -6.43
CA PRO A 247 -1.73 5.10 -6.23
C PRO A 247 -2.00 4.07 -7.34
N LYS A 248 -0.94 3.36 -7.71
CA LYS A 248 -0.94 2.22 -8.62
C LYS A 248 -0.15 1.09 -7.97
N LEU A 249 -0.78 0.48 -6.97
CA LEU A 249 -0.21 -0.56 -6.12
C LEU A 249 0.05 -1.85 -6.90
N VAL A 250 1.27 -2.38 -6.80
CA VAL A 250 1.66 -3.70 -7.30
C VAL A 250 2.17 -4.54 -6.13
N THR A 251 1.36 -5.49 -5.68
CA THR A 251 1.62 -6.22 -4.43
C THR A 251 2.79 -7.21 -4.58
N GLY A 252 3.75 -7.17 -3.66
CA GLY A 252 4.88 -8.11 -3.61
C GLY A 252 5.89 -7.96 -4.75
N MET A 253 5.92 -6.79 -5.41
CA MET A 253 6.75 -6.58 -6.57
C MET A 253 8.24 -6.48 -6.21
N LYS A 254 9.07 -7.17 -6.99
CA LYS A 254 10.52 -7.01 -7.04
C LYS A 254 10.88 -6.59 -8.45
N CYS A 255 11.80 -5.65 -8.61
CA CYS A 255 12.37 -5.27 -9.90
C CYS A 255 12.84 -6.51 -10.67
N TRP A 256 13.48 -7.45 -9.98
CA TRP A 256 13.93 -8.72 -10.55
C TRP A 256 12.81 -9.57 -11.19
N HIS A 257 11.56 -9.44 -10.75
CA HIS A 257 10.42 -10.16 -11.34
C HIS A 257 10.12 -9.73 -12.78
N LEU A 258 10.62 -8.59 -13.26
CA LEU A 258 10.33 -8.07 -14.61
C LEU A 258 11.13 -8.74 -15.72
N ARG A 259 12.15 -9.53 -15.40
CA ARG A 259 12.93 -10.28 -16.40
C ARG A 259 12.04 -11.15 -17.28
N GLN A 260 12.47 -11.40 -18.52
CA GLN A 260 11.66 -12.02 -19.55
C GLN A 260 11.13 -13.40 -19.13
N GLU A 261 11.97 -14.20 -18.48
CA GLU A 261 11.72 -15.60 -18.09
C GLU A 261 10.80 -15.73 -16.88
N SER A 262 10.56 -14.64 -16.15
CA SER A 262 9.70 -14.66 -14.98
C SER A 262 8.24 -14.91 -15.38
N ALA A 263 7.66 -15.95 -14.80
CA ALA A 263 6.24 -16.29 -14.88
C ALA A 263 5.53 -16.04 -13.53
N PHE A 264 6.10 -15.23 -12.63
CA PHE A 264 5.57 -15.02 -11.29
C PHE A 264 4.40 -14.01 -11.28
N PHE A 265 3.40 -14.21 -10.43
CA PHE A 265 2.17 -13.40 -10.45
C PHE A 265 2.36 -11.88 -10.21
N PRO A 266 3.36 -11.39 -9.44
CA PRO A 266 3.60 -9.95 -9.32
C PRO A 266 3.97 -9.29 -10.65
N LYS A 267 4.59 -10.03 -11.58
CA LYS A 267 4.83 -9.52 -12.94
C LYS A 267 3.52 -9.33 -13.70
N ASN A 268 2.59 -10.29 -13.61
CA ASN A 268 1.25 -10.13 -14.19
C ASN A 268 0.54 -8.92 -13.56
N ASN A 269 0.58 -8.82 -12.22
CA ASN A 269 -0.01 -7.68 -11.52
C ASN A 269 0.60 -6.35 -11.97
N PHE A 270 1.92 -6.27 -12.11
CA PHE A 270 2.60 -5.09 -12.61
C PHE A 270 2.05 -4.65 -13.96
N TYR A 271 2.00 -5.54 -14.95
CA TYR A 271 1.51 -5.16 -16.28
C TYR A 271 0.01 -4.85 -16.30
N ASN A 272 -0.82 -5.53 -15.50
CA ASN A 272 -2.25 -5.20 -15.36
C ASN A 272 -2.46 -3.80 -14.76
N VAL A 273 -1.68 -3.46 -13.73
CA VAL A 273 -1.73 -2.13 -13.10
C VAL A 273 -1.20 -1.07 -14.07
N MET A 274 -0.08 -1.31 -14.76
CA MET A 274 0.47 -0.39 -15.76
C MET A 274 -0.49 -0.17 -16.94
N ALA A 275 -1.24 -1.20 -17.34
CA ALA A 275 -2.27 -1.09 -18.37
C ALA A 275 -3.34 -0.04 -18.00
N SER A 276 -3.65 0.10 -16.71
CA SER A 276 -4.69 1.03 -16.20
C SER A 276 -4.29 2.50 -16.14
N ILE A 277 -3.02 2.85 -16.37
CA ILE A 277 -2.58 4.25 -16.40
C ILE A 277 -2.82 4.82 -17.81
N PRO A 278 -3.42 6.02 -17.97
CA PRO A 278 -3.66 6.63 -19.27
C PRO A 278 -2.38 6.92 -20.07
N ASP A 279 -2.46 6.90 -21.39
CA ASP A 279 -1.36 7.32 -22.26
C ASP A 279 -1.01 8.80 -22.05
N GLY A 280 0.27 9.16 -22.17
CA GLY A 280 0.74 10.53 -21.98
C GLY A 280 0.77 11.01 -20.52
N ALA A 281 0.37 10.18 -19.56
CA ALA A 281 0.36 10.51 -18.14
C ALA A 281 1.77 10.75 -17.56
N SER A 282 1.81 11.46 -16.43
CA SER A 282 2.97 11.55 -15.55
C SER A 282 2.95 10.40 -14.56
N VAL A 283 4.05 9.65 -14.46
CA VAL A 283 4.15 8.46 -13.61
C VAL A 283 5.42 8.51 -12.78
N ILE A 284 5.28 8.39 -11.46
CA ILE A 284 6.37 8.16 -10.52
C ILE A 284 6.46 6.66 -10.27
N PHE A 285 7.63 6.07 -10.48
CA PHE A 285 7.89 4.68 -10.16
C PHE A 285 8.72 4.56 -8.88
N LEU A 286 8.26 3.72 -7.96
CA LEU A 286 8.84 3.43 -6.65
C LEU A 286 8.86 1.92 -6.42
N PHE A 287 9.91 1.27 -6.89
CA PHE A 287 10.14 -0.18 -6.75
C PHE A 287 11.57 -0.45 -6.34
N GLY A 288 11.80 -1.60 -5.70
CA GLY A 288 13.14 -2.09 -5.37
C GLY A 288 13.38 -2.26 -3.87
N GLU A 289 12.43 -1.90 -3.00
CA GLU A 289 12.61 -2.07 -1.56
C GLU A 289 12.76 -3.55 -1.19
N ILE A 290 11.89 -4.41 -1.73
CA ILE A 290 11.95 -5.86 -1.46
C ILE A 290 13.20 -6.50 -2.08
N ASP A 291 13.68 -5.98 -3.22
CA ASP A 291 14.97 -6.39 -3.81
C ASP A 291 16.12 -6.09 -2.87
N CYS A 292 16.17 -4.89 -2.29
CA CYS A 292 17.21 -4.47 -1.34
C CYS A 292 17.11 -5.22 0.00
N ARG A 293 15.89 -5.45 0.49
CA ARG A 293 15.66 -6.07 1.80
C ARG A 293 16.10 -7.54 1.85
N GLU A 294 15.76 -8.30 0.82
CA GLU A 294 16.05 -9.74 0.82
C GLU A 294 16.37 -10.35 -0.55
N GLY A 295 15.97 -9.71 -1.66
CA GLY A 295 16.12 -10.29 -3.00
C GLY A 295 17.57 -10.46 -3.42
N ILE A 296 18.33 -9.37 -3.42
CA ILE A 296 19.69 -9.33 -3.95
C ILE A 296 20.66 -10.05 -3.00
N LEU A 297 20.54 -9.81 -1.69
CA LEU A 297 21.39 -10.46 -0.68
C LEU A 297 21.33 -11.99 -0.78
N ARG A 298 20.11 -12.56 -0.83
CA ARG A 298 19.94 -14.01 -0.99
C ARG A 298 20.47 -14.54 -2.32
N ALA A 299 20.46 -13.74 -3.39
CA ALA A 299 20.98 -14.15 -4.68
C ALA A 299 22.52 -14.23 -4.66
N VAL A 300 23.17 -13.26 -4.00
CA VAL A 300 24.63 -13.27 -3.77
C VAL A 300 25.03 -14.45 -2.88
N GLU A 301 24.33 -14.69 -1.77
CA GLU A 301 24.58 -15.84 -0.88
C GLU A 301 24.48 -17.19 -1.60
N LYS A 302 23.61 -17.28 -2.62
CA LYS A 302 23.43 -18.48 -3.45
C LYS A 302 24.41 -18.56 -4.63
N GLY A 303 25.32 -17.60 -4.78
CA GLY A 303 26.27 -17.54 -5.89
C GLY A 303 25.63 -17.25 -7.25
N VAL A 304 24.44 -16.64 -7.29
CA VAL A 304 23.81 -16.17 -8.55
C VAL A 304 24.57 -14.97 -9.11
N TYR A 305 25.07 -14.11 -8.22
CA TYR A 305 25.94 -12.98 -8.54
C TYR A 305 27.23 -13.11 -7.73
N ALA A 306 28.35 -12.63 -8.27
CA ALA A 306 29.64 -12.64 -7.61
C ALA A 306 29.65 -11.76 -6.35
N ASP A 307 28.97 -10.60 -6.42
CA ASP A 307 28.86 -9.67 -5.31
C ASP A 307 27.57 -8.83 -5.36
N LEU A 308 27.41 -7.98 -4.35
CA LEU A 308 26.28 -7.07 -4.22
C LEU A 308 26.23 -6.03 -5.37
N ASP A 309 27.38 -5.60 -5.87
CA ASP A 309 27.48 -4.57 -6.91
C ASP A 309 26.89 -5.09 -8.23
N GLU A 310 27.28 -6.30 -8.62
CA GLU A 310 26.76 -7.01 -9.78
C GLU A 310 25.25 -7.28 -9.66
N GLY A 311 24.80 -7.81 -8.52
CA GLY A 311 23.40 -8.13 -8.30
C GLY A 311 22.48 -6.89 -8.34
N ILE A 312 22.95 -5.76 -7.80
CA ILE A 312 22.25 -4.47 -7.90
C ILE A 312 22.21 -4.00 -9.35
N ALA A 313 23.36 -3.94 -10.04
CA ALA A 313 23.43 -3.45 -11.42
C ALA A 313 22.52 -4.26 -12.36
N HIS A 314 22.52 -5.59 -12.22
CA HIS A 314 21.66 -6.45 -13.02
C HIS A 314 20.18 -6.19 -12.75
N THR A 315 19.79 -6.08 -11.47
CA THR A 315 18.40 -5.83 -11.06
C THR A 315 17.90 -4.47 -11.55
N ILE A 316 18.72 -3.42 -11.49
CA ILE A 316 18.38 -2.10 -12.01
C ILE A 316 18.22 -2.16 -13.53
N SER A 317 19.11 -2.85 -14.26
CA SER A 317 19.03 -2.96 -15.71
C SER A 317 17.73 -3.61 -16.20
N ILE A 318 17.23 -4.61 -15.47
CA ILE A 318 15.92 -5.25 -15.73
C ILE A 318 14.79 -4.23 -15.58
N TYR A 319 14.84 -3.46 -14.49
CA TYR A 319 13.83 -2.48 -14.15
C TYR A 319 13.78 -1.31 -15.14
N THR A 320 14.91 -0.67 -15.41
CA THR A 320 15.01 0.46 -16.34
C THR A 320 14.63 0.06 -17.77
N SER A 321 14.99 -1.16 -18.20
CA SER A 321 14.58 -1.70 -19.51
C SER A 321 13.06 -1.84 -19.62
N ALA A 322 12.40 -2.36 -18.58
CA ALA A 322 10.94 -2.46 -18.54
C ALA A 322 10.27 -1.07 -18.55
N LEU A 323 10.83 -0.11 -17.80
CA LEU A 323 10.32 1.27 -17.81
C LEU A 323 10.49 1.95 -19.18
N LEU A 324 11.62 1.75 -19.85
CA LEU A 324 11.88 2.28 -21.19
C LEU A 324 10.89 1.72 -22.22
N GLN A 325 10.62 0.42 -22.15
CA GLN A 325 9.62 -0.22 -23.00
C GLN A 325 8.24 0.41 -22.78
N LEU A 326 7.79 0.51 -21.53
CA LEU A 326 6.50 1.12 -21.20
C LEU A 326 6.44 2.59 -21.62
N GLN A 327 7.50 3.37 -21.36
CA GLN A 327 7.58 4.76 -21.76
C GLN A 327 7.41 4.92 -23.28
N SER A 328 8.07 4.08 -24.07
CA SER A 328 7.97 4.13 -25.53
C SER A 328 6.56 3.83 -26.05
N GLN A 329 5.85 2.88 -25.41
CA GLN A 329 4.51 2.46 -25.80
C GLN A 329 3.44 3.45 -25.36
N ARG A 330 3.57 3.96 -24.12
CA ARG A 330 2.53 4.75 -23.44
C ARG A 330 2.78 6.26 -23.48
N LYS A 331 3.95 6.69 -23.94
CA LYS A 331 4.39 8.09 -24.04
C LYS A 331 4.37 8.84 -22.70
N TRP A 332 4.65 8.13 -21.61
CA TRP A 332 4.62 8.70 -20.27
C TRP A 332 5.78 9.67 -19.99
N LYS A 333 5.50 10.67 -19.15
CA LYS A 333 6.53 11.42 -18.43
C LYS A 333 6.94 10.58 -17.22
N VAL A 334 8.15 10.01 -17.27
CA VAL A 334 8.62 9.03 -16.28
C VAL A 334 9.53 9.67 -15.25
N PHE A 335 9.13 9.56 -13.99
CA PHE A 335 9.92 9.90 -12.82
C PHE A 335 10.26 8.64 -12.05
N VAL A 336 11.49 8.53 -11.55
CA VAL A 336 11.94 7.40 -10.72
C VAL A 336 12.27 7.94 -9.34
N GLN A 337 11.57 7.45 -8.32
CA GLN A 337 11.85 7.77 -6.93
C GLN A 337 12.91 6.81 -6.37
N PRO A 338 13.84 7.29 -5.50
CA PRO A 338 14.71 6.40 -4.75
C PRO A 338 13.90 5.41 -3.91
N VAL A 339 14.44 4.19 -3.79
CA VAL A 339 13.97 3.18 -2.83
C VAL A 339 14.00 3.77 -1.42
N ALA A 340 12.93 3.52 -0.66
CA ALA A 340 12.75 4.08 0.67
C ALA A 340 13.77 3.48 1.68
N PRO A 341 14.56 4.29 2.41
CA PRO A 341 15.60 3.79 3.33
C PRO A 341 15.05 3.49 4.74
N VAL A 342 13.91 2.80 4.84
CA VAL A 342 13.16 2.68 6.10
C VAL A 342 13.85 1.76 7.11
N LEU A 343 14.19 0.53 6.71
CA LEU A 343 14.79 -0.45 7.61
C LEU A 343 16.27 -0.15 7.88
N ASN A 344 16.68 -0.22 9.14
CA ASN A 344 18.07 0.03 9.54
C ASN A 344 19.01 -1.02 8.96
N GLU A 345 18.57 -2.28 8.97
CA GLU A 345 19.35 -3.46 8.63
C GLU A 345 19.76 -3.49 7.15
N THR A 346 18.93 -2.89 6.28
CA THR A 346 19.11 -2.93 4.83
C THR A 346 19.45 -1.56 4.24
N ARG A 347 19.56 -0.52 5.07
CA ARG A 347 19.76 0.87 4.63
C ARG A 347 21.01 1.07 3.78
N GLU A 348 22.12 0.43 4.14
CA GLU A 348 23.37 0.57 3.36
C GLU A 348 23.24 -0.09 1.98
N VAL A 349 22.48 -1.19 1.87
CA VAL A 349 22.14 -1.78 0.57
C VAL A 349 21.24 -0.83 -0.23
N VAL A 350 20.24 -0.23 0.40
CA VAL A 350 19.35 0.77 -0.22
C VAL A 350 20.14 1.99 -0.72
N LYS A 351 21.11 2.49 0.07
CA LYS A 351 21.96 3.61 -0.32
C LYS A 351 22.81 3.27 -1.55
N LEU A 352 23.42 2.09 -1.57
CA LEU A 352 24.18 1.61 -2.73
C LEU A 352 23.28 1.43 -3.96
N PHE A 353 22.09 0.84 -3.78
CA PHE A 353 21.09 0.66 -4.84
C PHE A 353 20.66 2.00 -5.42
N ASN A 354 20.29 2.97 -4.58
CA ASN A 354 19.86 4.29 -5.02
C ASN A 354 20.96 5.08 -5.71
N LYS A 355 22.22 4.94 -5.27
CA LYS A 355 23.36 5.55 -5.96
C LYS A 355 23.44 5.06 -7.40
N LYS A 356 23.43 3.74 -7.61
CA LYS A 356 23.46 3.14 -8.96
C LYS A 356 22.21 3.44 -9.78
N LEU A 357 21.04 3.42 -9.14
CA LEU A 357 19.78 3.75 -9.80
C LEU A 357 19.78 5.18 -10.30
N LYS A 358 20.30 6.12 -9.50
CA LYS A 358 20.48 7.51 -9.90
C LYS A 358 21.43 7.64 -11.09
N GLU A 359 22.58 6.97 -11.05
CA GLU A 359 23.55 6.96 -12.16
C GLU A 359 22.90 6.45 -13.46
N GLU A 360 22.18 5.33 -13.40
CA GLU A 360 21.56 4.72 -14.58
C GLU A 360 20.38 5.53 -15.12
N VAL A 361 19.46 5.99 -14.25
CA VAL A 361 18.32 6.82 -14.67
C VAL A 361 18.78 8.17 -15.22
N SER A 362 19.83 8.76 -14.65
CA SER A 362 20.40 10.03 -15.16
C SER A 362 21.04 9.88 -16.55
N ALA A 363 21.49 8.68 -16.90
CA ALA A 363 21.99 8.37 -18.23
C ALA A 363 20.88 8.19 -19.28
N ILE A 364 19.61 8.11 -18.86
CA ILE A 364 18.43 7.96 -19.74
C ILE A 364 17.76 9.34 -19.92
N PRO A 365 17.93 10.03 -21.07
CA PRO A 365 17.48 11.41 -21.22
C PRO A 365 15.96 11.61 -21.11
N SER A 366 15.17 10.56 -21.36
CA SER A 366 13.71 10.59 -21.30
C SER A 366 13.14 10.36 -19.89
N MET A 367 13.96 9.99 -18.91
CA MET A 367 13.55 9.77 -17.53
C MET A 367 14.11 10.84 -16.60
N ARG A 368 13.51 10.97 -15.42
CA ARG A 368 13.94 11.91 -14.38
C ARG A 368 14.05 11.19 -13.04
N PHE A 369 15.21 11.29 -12.40
CA PHE A 369 15.39 10.77 -11.04
C PHE A 369 14.96 11.83 -10.02
N LEU A 370 14.13 11.45 -9.05
CA LEU A 370 13.68 12.33 -7.96
C LEU A 370 14.67 12.26 -6.81
N ASP A 371 15.73 13.05 -6.90
CA ASP A 371 16.88 13.00 -5.98
C ASP A 371 16.55 13.55 -4.58
N ILE A 372 15.92 12.72 -3.74
CA ILE A 372 15.47 13.09 -2.39
C ILE A 372 16.10 12.23 -1.28
N LEU A 373 17.03 11.31 -1.60
CA LEU A 373 17.53 10.34 -0.62
C LEU A 373 18.20 11.01 0.58
N ASP A 374 19.07 11.98 0.34
CA ASP A 374 19.79 12.68 1.42
C ASP A 374 18.81 13.47 2.31
N ASP A 375 17.75 14.03 1.71
CA ASP A 375 16.71 14.75 2.43
C ASP A 375 15.84 13.83 3.30
N LEU A 376 15.77 12.53 3.00
CA LEU A 376 15.04 11.52 3.78
C LEU A 376 15.80 11.07 5.04
N LEU A 377 17.11 11.30 5.10
CA LEU A 377 17.97 10.79 6.17
C LEU A 377 18.23 11.86 7.24
N THR A 378 18.74 11.42 8.39
CA THR A 378 19.34 12.31 9.38
C THR A 378 20.54 13.05 8.80
N SER A 379 20.97 14.15 9.42
CA SER A 379 22.10 14.95 8.94
C SER A 379 23.43 14.19 8.86
N ASP A 380 23.58 13.10 9.63
CA ASP A 380 24.73 12.20 9.57
C ASP A 380 24.55 11.04 8.57
N GLY A 381 23.40 10.96 7.89
CA GLY A 381 23.08 9.97 6.86
C GLY A 381 22.90 8.54 7.38
N LYS A 382 22.76 8.34 8.69
CA LYS A 382 22.72 6.99 9.31
C LYS A 382 21.31 6.44 9.49
N PHE A 383 20.36 7.29 9.82
CA PHE A 383 18.99 6.88 10.13
C PHE A 383 18.00 7.56 9.18
N LEU A 384 16.82 6.96 9.03
CA LEU A 384 15.69 7.68 8.48
C LEU A 384 15.43 8.89 9.38
N ASN A 385 15.12 10.05 8.80
CA ASN A 385 14.72 11.19 9.60
C ASN A 385 13.42 10.82 10.36
N PRO A 386 13.37 10.96 11.71
CA PRO A 386 12.20 10.59 12.50
C PRO A 386 10.90 11.27 12.07
N GLU A 387 10.99 12.39 11.36
CA GLU A 387 9.82 13.04 10.78
C GLU A 387 9.11 12.19 9.72
N PHE A 388 9.85 11.31 9.03
CA PHE A 388 9.32 10.44 7.97
C PHE A 388 9.06 9.01 8.45
N GLU A 389 9.24 8.70 9.74
CA GLU A 389 8.87 7.41 10.31
C GLU A 389 7.34 7.25 10.42
N MET A 390 6.84 6.03 10.21
CA MET A 390 5.41 5.70 10.39
C MET A 390 5.22 4.38 11.14
N ASP A 391 5.35 3.24 10.45
CA ASP A 391 4.99 1.91 10.98
C ASP A 391 6.18 0.93 11.02
N GLY A 392 7.40 1.42 10.81
CA GLY A 392 8.63 0.63 10.75
C GLY A 392 8.90 -0.03 9.39
N THR A 393 7.95 0.02 8.44
CA THR A 393 8.11 -0.49 7.07
C THR A 393 7.93 0.62 6.04
N HIS A 394 6.93 1.48 6.21
CA HIS A 394 6.58 2.57 5.30
C HIS A 394 6.97 3.94 5.89
N MET A 395 7.11 4.92 4.99
CA MET A 395 7.36 6.31 5.37
C MET A 395 6.04 7.06 5.64
N SER A 396 6.07 8.08 6.50
CA SER A 396 4.94 9.00 6.71
C SER A 396 4.72 9.88 5.47
N PRO A 397 3.47 10.19 5.08
CA PRO A 397 3.16 11.09 3.95
C PRO A 397 3.84 12.46 3.99
N LYS A 398 4.37 12.89 5.15
CA LYS A 398 5.16 14.12 5.28
C LYS A 398 6.33 14.24 4.29
N TYR A 399 6.90 13.13 3.82
CA TYR A 399 7.99 13.18 2.84
C TYR A 399 7.52 13.67 1.45
N VAL A 400 6.21 13.67 1.18
CA VAL A 400 5.64 14.12 -0.10
C VAL A 400 6.02 15.56 -0.44
N ARG A 401 6.28 16.42 0.56
CA ARG A 401 6.81 17.78 0.32
C ARG A 401 8.16 17.80 -0.40
N LEU A 402 8.97 16.75 -0.22
CA LEU A 402 10.25 16.60 -0.92
C LEU A 402 10.01 16.29 -2.41
N LEU A 403 9.01 15.45 -2.69
CA LEU A 403 8.55 15.18 -4.06
C LEU A 403 8.02 16.46 -4.72
N GLU A 404 7.16 17.21 -4.01
CA GLU A 404 6.66 18.50 -4.48
C GLU A 404 7.79 19.45 -4.87
N HIS A 405 8.77 19.60 -3.98
CA HIS A 405 9.91 20.48 -4.20
C HIS A 405 10.72 20.06 -5.43
N ARG A 406 11.02 18.76 -5.60
CA ARG A 406 11.77 18.26 -6.77
C ARG A 406 10.97 18.35 -8.06
N LEU A 407 9.68 18.02 -8.05
CA LEU A 407 8.84 18.05 -9.24
C LEU A 407 8.71 19.49 -9.79
N ASN A 408 8.62 20.49 -8.92
CA ASN A 408 8.58 21.90 -9.31
C ASN A 408 9.89 22.41 -9.96
N GLN A 409 10.99 21.65 -9.89
CA GLN A 409 12.25 22.01 -10.57
C GLN A 409 12.25 21.58 -12.04
N PHE A 410 11.37 20.66 -12.44
CA PHE A 410 11.23 20.27 -13.83
C PHE A 410 10.27 21.21 -14.58
N PRO A 411 10.51 21.50 -15.87
CA PRO A 411 9.57 22.28 -16.67
C PRO A 411 8.25 21.52 -16.88
N GLN A 412 7.15 22.26 -17.06
CA GLN A 412 5.81 21.73 -17.32
C GLN A 412 5.72 20.84 -18.55
#